data_AF-A0A9D8QV04-F1
#
_entry.id   AF-A0A9D8QV04-F1
#
_cell.length_a   1.000
_cell.length_b   1.000
_cell.length_c   1.000
_cell.angle_alpha   90.00
_cell.angle_beta   90.00
_cell.angle_gamma   90.00
#
_symmetry.space_group_name_H-M   'P 1'
#
loop_
_entity.id
_entity.type
_entity.pdbx_description
1 polymer ?
#
loop_
_entity_poly.entity_id
_entity_poly.type
_entity_poly.pdbx_seq_one_letter_code
_entity_poly.pdbx_strand_id
1 'polypeptide(L)'
;MYRISPFTPIFFSPSADRHGVKSNCVQVFSGTDRILIEIIATGEESAPPDMIIHDVCRECEHTYSWRSWEMNETTTLYFIELQGMDEGVYYASIGNNESTTFSITSNEEVLHDTVLMQYSNIDNRQRNDAVFWIDGMQRFFDFRVPGGFKDDNWTFVVSNEQFTTNDNDKIDLYGQESTVKALTIGNSEGCPVWFADLINRLLCCNYVYIEKVRYSRNESDVPEMNIEIEGQRSYIFTQGLQKVFNLDPVIEERNLLIMRRVPPTLEGKEYRENTIDNEEFNLIV
;
A
#
# COMPACT_ATOMS: atom_id res chain seq x y z
N MET A 1 -19.66 16.39 5.30
CA MET A 1 -19.02 16.04 4.00
C MET A 1 -18.25 14.74 4.20
N TYR A 2 -18.29 13.80 3.27
CA TYR A 2 -17.46 12.59 3.35
C TYR A 2 -16.48 12.49 2.18
N ARG A 3 -15.34 11.85 2.42
CA ARG A 3 -14.31 11.59 1.42
C ARG A 3 -13.85 10.15 1.53
N ILE A 4 -13.78 9.45 0.40
CA ILE A 4 -13.14 8.12 0.31
C ILE A 4 -11.63 8.32 0.45
N SER A 5 -11.01 7.57 1.35
CA SER A 5 -9.56 7.61 1.58
C SER A 5 -8.83 7.30 0.27
N PRO A 6 -7.84 8.11 -0.12
CA PRO A 6 -7.06 7.88 -1.32
C PRO A 6 -6.01 6.76 -1.14
N PHE A 7 -6.00 6.10 0.03
CA PHE A 7 -5.27 4.86 0.30
C PHE A 7 -6.16 3.62 0.15
N THR A 8 -7.42 3.78 -0.24
CA THR A 8 -8.24 2.62 -0.58
C THR A 8 -7.60 1.91 -1.79
N PRO A 9 -7.40 0.57 -1.75
CA PRO A 9 -6.68 -0.16 -2.78
C PRO A 9 -7.54 -0.43 -4.04
N ILE A 10 -8.81 0.01 -4.06
CA ILE A 10 -9.67 0.05 -5.25
C ILE A 10 -9.97 1.50 -5.63
N PHE A 11 -10.11 1.77 -6.93
CA PHE A 11 -10.11 3.13 -7.46
C PHE A 11 -11.51 3.61 -7.82
N PHE A 12 -11.99 4.68 -7.19
CA PHE A 12 -13.28 5.32 -7.50
C PHE A 12 -13.11 6.47 -8.49
N SER A 13 -13.70 6.34 -9.69
CA SER A 13 -13.65 7.35 -10.78
C SER A 13 -12.27 8.02 -10.97
N PRO A 14 -11.18 7.28 -11.21
CA PRO A 14 -9.81 7.80 -11.06
C PRO A 14 -9.33 8.76 -12.16
N SER A 15 -10.03 8.89 -13.29
CA SER A 15 -9.59 9.76 -14.39
C SER A 15 -10.74 10.50 -15.06
N ALA A 16 -10.57 11.81 -15.19
CA ALA A 16 -11.43 12.68 -15.98
C ALA A 16 -10.99 12.76 -17.47
N ASP A 17 -9.86 12.13 -17.83
CA ASP A 17 -9.33 12.16 -19.18
C ASP A 17 -10.26 11.40 -20.13
N ARG A 18 -10.60 12.03 -21.26
CA ARG A 18 -11.47 11.48 -22.30
C ARG A 18 -10.72 11.14 -23.59
N HIS A 19 -9.42 11.42 -23.64
CA HIS A 19 -8.58 11.18 -24.81
C HIS A 19 -7.90 9.80 -24.72
N GLY A 20 -7.70 9.15 -25.87
CA GLY A 20 -7.05 7.84 -25.96
C GLY A 20 -7.90 6.65 -25.50
N VAL A 21 -7.47 5.45 -25.90
CA VAL A 21 -8.13 4.19 -25.55
C VAL A 21 -7.93 3.93 -24.06
N LYS A 22 -8.99 3.47 -23.38
CA LYS A 22 -8.90 3.09 -21.96
C LYS A 22 -7.93 1.91 -21.80
N SER A 23 -7.24 1.84 -20.67
CA SER A 23 -6.47 0.63 -20.34
C SER A 23 -7.43 -0.55 -20.17
N ASN A 24 -7.00 -1.73 -20.61
CA ASN A 24 -7.70 -2.99 -20.38
C ASN A 24 -7.30 -3.65 -19.06
N CYS A 25 -6.40 -3.03 -18.30
CA CYS A 25 -5.93 -3.55 -17.03
C CYS A 25 -7.09 -3.68 -16.05
N VAL A 26 -7.31 -4.91 -15.58
CA VAL A 26 -8.21 -5.22 -14.47
C VAL A 26 -7.33 -5.48 -13.26
N GLN A 27 -7.63 -4.80 -12.15
CA GLN A 27 -6.90 -5.03 -10.91
C GLN A 27 -7.22 -6.43 -10.38
N VAL A 28 -6.20 -7.21 -10.04
CA VAL A 28 -6.36 -8.58 -9.56
C VAL A 28 -6.04 -8.64 -8.07
N PHE A 29 -6.87 -9.35 -7.32
CA PHE A 29 -6.67 -9.70 -5.91
C PHE A 29 -6.77 -11.22 -5.72
N SER A 30 -6.08 -11.73 -4.71
CA SER A 30 -6.31 -13.06 -4.16
C SER A 30 -7.54 -13.03 -3.26
N GLY A 31 -8.29 -14.13 -3.16
CA GLY A 31 -9.33 -14.29 -2.14
C GLY A 31 -8.81 -14.17 -0.69
N THR A 32 -7.49 -14.28 -0.51
CA THR A 32 -6.81 -14.06 0.77
C THR A 32 -6.43 -12.60 1.00
N ASP A 33 -6.45 -11.69 0.02
CA ASP A 33 -6.11 -10.28 0.25
C ASP A 33 -7.20 -9.56 1.09
N ARG A 34 -6.84 -8.48 1.79
CA ARG A 34 -7.78 -7.63 2.54
C ARG A 34 -7.95 -6.28 1.89
N ILE A 35 -9.06 -6.10 1.21
CA ILE A 35 -9.40 -4.83 0.58
C ILE A 35 -10.05 -3.95 1.65
N LEU A 36 -9.23 -3.14 2.32
CA LEU A 36 -9.67 -2.17 3.32
C LEU A 36 -10.11 -0.87 2.63
N ILE A 37 -11.37 -0.50 2.81
CA ILE A 37 -11.98 0.69 2.23
C ILE A 37 -12.34 1.62 3.38
N GLU A 38 -11.93 2.89 3.26
CA GLU A 38 -12.19 3.91 4.27
C GLU A 38 -12.91 5.12 3.71
N ILE A 39 -13.83 5.64 4.50
CA ILE A 39 -14.49 6.93 4.30
C ILE A 39 -14.29 7.76 5.56
N ILE A 40 -13.75 8.95 5.39
CA ILE A 40 -13.61 9.92 6.47
C ILE A 40 -14.74 10.94 6.30
N ALA A 41 -15.64 11.01 7.28
CA ALA A 41 -16.72 11.97 7.33
C ALA A 41 -16.41 13.07 8.34
N THR A 42 -16.61 14.32 7.94
CA THR A 42 -16.45 15.50 8.80
C THR A 42 -17.73 16.31 8.89
N GLY A 43 -18.01 16.83 10.09
CA GLY A 43 -19.17 17.66 10.41
C GLY A 43 -20.43 16.85 10.77
N GLU A 44 -21.54 17.55 10.95
CA GLU A 44 -22.83 16.99 11.41
C GLU A 44 -23.61 16.18 10.34
N GLU A 45 -23.03 15.97 9.16
CA GLU A 45 -23.73 15.25 8.08
C GLU A 45 -23.93 13.77 8.39
N SER A 46 -25.03 13.23 7.83
CA SER A 46 -25.43 11.83 7.96
C SER A 46 -24.35 10.86 7.49
N ALA A 47 -24.33 9.67 8.09
CA ALA A 47 -23.49 8.54 7.70
C ALA A 47 -23.41 8.36 6.16
N PRO A 48 -22.26 7.90 5.63
CA PRO A 48 -22.12 7.68 4.20
C PRO A 48 -23.14 6.64 3.69
N PRO A 49 -23.52 6.70 2.40
CA PRO A 49 -24.34 5.65 1.78
C PRO A 49 -23.67 4.28 1.95
N ASP A 50 -24.48 3.22 2.11
CA ASP A 50 -23.96 1.85 2.17
C ASP A 50 -23.14 1.53 0.92
N MET A 51 -22.13 0.67 1.10
CA MET A 51 -21.34 0.18 -0.01
C MET A 51 -22.04 -1.02 -0.65
N ILE A 52 -22.16 -1.03 -1.97
CA ILE A 52 -22.70 -2.16 -2.72
C ILE A 52 -21.60 -2.73 -3.62
N ILE A 53 -21.34 -4.02 -3.49
CA ILE A 53 -20.45 -4.78 -4.37
C ILE A 53 -21.29 -5.50 -5.41
N HIS A 54 -20.99 -5.26 -6.68
CA HIS A 54 -21.67 -5.86 -7.82
C HIS A 54 -20.81 -6.96 -8.43
N ASP A 55 -21.35 -8.17 -8.54
CA ASP A 55 -20.75 -9.28 -9.29
C ASP A 55 -21.13 -9.16 -10.77
N VAL A 56 -20.15 -8.86 -11.61
CA VAL A 56 -20.35 -8.63 -13.05
C VAL A 56 -20.77 -9.90 -13.77
N CYS A 57 -20.32 -11.07 -13.32
CA CYS A 57 -20.57 -12.33 -14.00
C CYS A 57 -21.90 -12.97 -13.57
N ARG A 58 -22.26 -12.83 -12.29
CA ARG A 58 -23.47 -13.43 -11.71
C ARG A 58 -24.68 -12.48 -11.70
N GLU A 59 -24.47 -11.21 -12.06
CA GLU A 59 -25.49 -10.15 -12.04
C GLU A 59 -26.19 -10.04 -10.66
N CYS A 60 -25.42 -10.22 -9.59
CA CYS A 60 -25.91 -10.10 -8.21
C CYS A 60 -25.17 -9.01 -7.45
N GLU A 61 -25.83 -8.42 -6.47
CA GLU A 61 -25.28 -7.35 -5.64
C GLU A 61 -25.31 -7.73 -4.16
N HIS A 62 -24.30 -7.25 -3.42
CA HIS A 62 -24.18 -7.45 -1.99
C HIS A 62 -23.95 -6.11 -1.30
N THR A 63 -24.86 -5.76 -0.39
CA THR A 63 -24.77 -4.56 0.43
C THR A 63 -23.93 -4.81 1.68
N TYR A 64 -22.99 -3.92 1.95
CA TYR A 64 -22.13 -3.94 3.13
C TYR A 64 -22.36 -2.68 3.96
N SER A 65 -22.71 -2.88 5.23
CA SER A 65 -22.83 -1.79 6.20
C SER A 65 -21.45 -1.42 6.75
N TRP A 66 -21.23 -0.12 6.91
CA TRP A 66 -19.98 0.42 7.45
C TRP A 66 -19.79 0.08 8.91
N ARG A 67 -18.55 -0.25 9.29
CA ARG A 67 -18.11 -0.09 10.68
C ARG A 67 -17.72 1.37 10.89
N SER A 68 -17.99 1.92 12.07
CA SER A 68 -17.61 3.28 12.40
C SER A 68 -16.66 3.35 13.59
N TRP A 69 -15.82 4.37 13.59
CA TRP A 69 -14.94 4.72 14.70
C TRP A 69 -14.87 6.24 14.83
N GLU A 70 -15.28 6.76 15.98
CA GLU A 70 -15.22 8.20 16.27
C GLU A 70 -13.76 8.58 16.54
N MET A 71 -13.17 9.35 15.62
CA MET A 71 -11.79 9.81 15.77
C MET A 71 -11.71 10.98 16.75
N ASN A 72 -12.72 11.86 16.70
CA ASN A 72 -12.92 13.01 17.57
C ASN A 72 -14.37 13.50 17.43
N GLU A 73 -14.73 14.58 18.13
CA GLU A 73 -16.09 15.14 18.15
C GLU A 73 -16.65 15.56 16.77
N THR A 74 -15.78 15.76 15.78
CA THR A 74 -16.17 16.31 14.46
C THR A 74 -15.88 15.36 13.28
N THR A 75 -15.17 14.26 13.53
CA THR A 75 -14.69 13.36 12.49
C THR A 75 -14.95 11.91 12.88
N THR A 76 -15.64 11.21 11.99
CA THR A 76 -15.92 9.77 12.12
C THR A 76 -15.32 9.04 10.93
N LEU A 77 -14.55 8.00 11.24
CA LEU A 77 -14.08 7.04 10.26
C LEU A 77 -15.16 5.99 10.03
N TYR A 78 -15.46 5.72 8.77
CA TYR A 78 -16.26 4.57 8.34
C TYR A 78 -15.36 3.64 7.53
N PHE A 79 -15.37 2.35 7.83
CA PHE A 79 -14.49 1.40 7.14
C PHE A 79 -15.13 0.03 6.96
N ILE A 80 -14.74 -0.64 5.88
CA ILE A 80 -15.11 -2.03 5.56
C ILE A 80 -13.85 -2.76 5.14
N GLU A 81 -13.71 -4.00 5.62
CA GLU A 81 -12.66 -4.92 5.20
C GLU A 81 -13.33 -6.02 4.37
N LEU A 82 -13.09 -6.05 3.06
CA LEU A 82 -13.53 -7.14 2.20
C LEU A 82 -12.46 -8.23 2.22
N GLN A 83 -12.87 -9.45 2.56
CA GLN A 83 -12.01 -10.63 2.62
C GLN A 83 -12.84 -11.87 2.28
N GLY A 84 -12.22 -12.88 1.65
CA GLY A 84 -12.87 -14.17 1.39
C GLY A 84 -14.00 -14.08 0.38
N MET A 85 -13.90 -13.13 -0.55
CA MET A 85 -14.82 -13.04 -1.69
C MET A 85 -14.60 -14.24 -2.61
N ASP A 86 -15.68 -14.71 -3.24
CA ASP A 86 -15.61 -15.73 -4.28
C ASP A 86 -14.80 -15.24 -5.48
N GLU A 87 -14.33 -16.19 -6.29
CA GLU A 87 -13.73 -15.86 -7.58
C GLU A 87 -14.76 -15.21 -8.50
N GLY A 88 -14.37 -14.09 -9.12
CA GLY A 88 -15.26 -13.30 -9.95
C GLY A 88 -14.68 -11.95 -10.33
N VAL A 89 -15.46 -11.19 -11.08
CA VAL A 89 -15.15 -9.80 -11.45
C VAL A 89 -16.19 -8.90 -10.78
N TYR A 90 -15.71 -7.89 -10.08
CA TYR A 90 -16.53 -7.04 -9.22
C TYR A 90 -16.28 -5.56 -9.48
N TYR A 91 -17.24 -4.73 -9.13
CA TYR A 91 -17.03 -3.30 -8.88
C TYR A 91 -17.83 -2.85 -7.65
N ALA A 92 -17.35 -1.82 -6.98
CA ALA A 92 -17.98 -1.25 -5.80
C ALA A 92 -18.71 0.04 -6.15
N SER A 93 -19.83 0.29 -5.49
CA SER A 93 -20.58 1.55 -5.59
C SER A 93 -20.86 2.12 -4.20
N ILE A 94 -20.69 3.43 -4.07
CA ILE A 94 -20.91 4.19 -2.84
C ILE A 94 -21.65 5.49 -3.22
N GLY A 95 -22.97 5.49 -3.05
CA GLY A 95 -23.82 6.55 -3.57
C GLY A 95 -23.70 6.67 -5.09
N ASN A 96 -23.24 7.81 -5.59
CA ASN A 96 -23.04 8.05 -7.03
C ASN A 96 -21.62 7.72 -7.53
N ASN A 97 -20.74 7.21 -6.67
CA ASN A 97 -19.36 6.87 -7.04
C ASN A 97 -19.24 5.38 -7.31
N GLU A 98 -18.72 5.02 -8.48
CA GLU A 98 -18.40 3.64 -8.85
C GLU A 98 -16.89 3.45 -8.92
N SER A 99 -16.42 2.26 -8.52
CA SER A 99 -15.04 1.86 -8.68
C SER A 99 -14.74 1.35 -10.08
N THR A 100 -13.47 1.31 -10.45
CA THR A 100 -13.00 0.44 -11.53
C THR A 100 -13.27 -1.01 -11.19
N THR A 101 -13.42 -1.85 -12.22
CA THR A 101 -13.56 -3.30 -12.03
C THR A 101 -12.28 -3.91 -11.49
N PHE A 102 -12.43 -4.85 -10.57
CA PHE A 102 -11.35 -5.67 -10.03
C PHE A 102 -11.79 -7.14 -10.05
N SER A 103 -10.84 -8.06 -10.10
CA SER A 103 -11.09 -9.50 -10.07
C SER A 103 -10.53 -10.14 -8.82
N ILE A 104 -11.20 -11.19 -8.37
CA ILE A 104 -10.74 -12.08 -7.32
C ILE A 104 -10.44 -13.43 -7.97
N THR A 105 -9.24 -13.95 -7.74
CA THR A 105 -8.83 -15.25 -8.30
C THR A 105 -7.94 -16.03 -7.33
N SER A 106 -7.98 -17.35 -7.41
CA SER A 106 -7.03 -18.26 -6.79
C SER A 106 -6.06 -18.89 -7.80
N ASN A 107 -6.14 -18.51 -9.08
CA ASN A 107 -5.23 -19.01 -10.11
C ASN A 107 -3.79 -18.54 -9.84
N GLU A 108 -2.92 -19.49 -9.47
CA GLU A 108 -1.53 -19.23 -9.15
C GLU A 108 -0.72 -18.64 -10.31
N GLU A 109 -1.04 -18.98 -11.57
CA GLU A 109 -0.35 -18.43 -12.74
C GLU A 109 -0.60 -16.93 -12.87
N VAL A 110 -1.85 -16.50 -12.66
CA VAL A 110 -2.21 -15.07 -12.68
C VAL A 110 -1.59 -14.35 -11.47
N LEU A 111 -1.65 -14.97 -10.30
CA LEU A 111 -1.11 -14.37 -9.07
C LEU A 111 0.43 -14.28 -9.07
N HIS A 112 1.12 -15.20 -9.74
CA HIS A 112 2.57 -15.20 -9.87
C HIS A 112 3.09 -13.95 -10.61
N ASP A 113 2.30 -13.41 -11.54
CA ASP A 113 2.62 -12.20 -12.29
C ASP A 113 2.22 -10.92 -11.55
N THR A 114 1.86 -11.02 -10.27
CA THR A 114 1.49 -9.90 -9.40
C THR A 114 2.34 -9.89 -8.15
N VAL A 115 2.43 -8.72 -7.51
CA VAL A 115 2.99 -8.56 -6.18
C VAL A 115 1.97 -7.96 -5.22
N LEU A 116 1.96 -8.47 -4.00
CA LEU A 116 1.21 -7.91 -2.88
C LEU A 116 2.04 -6.86 -2.14
N MET A 117 1.51 -5.64 -2.09
CA MET A 117 2.00 -4.57 -1.25
C MET A 117 1.11 -4.41 -0.03
N GLN A 118 1.72 -4.36 1.14
CA GLN A 118 1.03 -4.14 2.41
C GLN A 118 1.62 -2.91 3.07
N TYR A 119 0.81 -1.91 3.40
CA TYR A 119 1.33 -0.65 3.92
C TYR A 119 0.54 -0.11 5.11
N SER A 120 1.26 0.60 5.98
CA SER A 120 0.73 1.23 7.19
C SER A 120 1.66 2.33 7.69
N ASN A 121 1.17 3.21 8.57
CA ASN A 121 1.97 4.18 9.30
C ASN A 121 2.14 3.80 10.77
N ILE A 122 3.16 4.39 11.39
CA ILE A 122 3.42 4.24 12.83
C ILE A 122 2.30 4.81 13.69
N ASP A 123 1.60 5.83 13.19
CA ASP A 123 0.46 6.47 13.84
C ASP A 123 -0.45 7.15 12.79
N ASN A 124 -1.48 7.85 13.27
CA ASN A 124 -2.39 8.65 12.46
C ASN A 124 -2.03 10.16 12.46
N ARG A 125 -0.82 10.54 12.87
CA ARG A 125 -0.44 11.97 13.03
C ARG A 125 0.07 12.59 11.74
N GLN A 126 0.69 11.78 10.88
CA GLN A 126 1.31 12.27 9.65
C GLN A 126 0.30 12.64 8.56
N ARG A 127 -0.90 12.06 8.61
CA ARG A 127 -1.90 12.15 7.54
C ARG A 127 -3.31 12.24 8.09
N ASN A 128 -4.14 13.03 7.43
CA ASN A 128 -5.56 13.20 7.75
C ASN A 128 -6.49 12.57 6.71
N ASP A 129 -5.94 11.96 5.66
CA ASP A 129 -6.68 11.37 4.55
C ASP A 129 -6.74 9.84 4.60
N ALA A 130 -6.11 9.19 5.58
CA ALA A 130 -6.24 7.76 5.88
C ALA A 130 -6.00 7.49 7.36
N VAL A 131 -6.53 6.38 7.87
CA VAL A 131 -6.41 6.00 9.28
C VAL A 131 -5.79 4.60 9.40
N PHE A 132 -4.56 4.54 9.91
CA PHE A 132 -3.81 3.29 10.02
C PHE A 132 -4.01 2.60 11.37
N TRP A 133 -4.36 3.35 12.41
CA TRP A 133 -4.65 2.82 13.73
C TRP A 133 -6.11 3.07 14.07
N ILE A 134 -6.89 1.99 14.16
CA ILE A 134 -8.33 2.03 14.45
C ILE A 134 -8.54 1.29 15.76
N ASP A 135 -9.10 1.98 16.76
CA ASP A 135 -9.38 1.41 18.09
C ASP A 135 -8.15 0.74 18.73
N GLY A 136 -7.01 1.44 18.71
CA GLY A 136 -5.73 0.95 19.26
C GLY A 136 -5.07 -0.18 18.46
N MET A 137 -5.67 -0.64 17.36
CA MET A 137 -5.12 -1.67 16.49
C MET A 137 -4.59 -1.09 15.19
N GLN A 138 -3.33 -1.39 14.88
CA GLN A 138 -2.75 -1.08 13.57
C GLN A 138 -3.37 -1.95 12.49
N ARG A 139 -3.70 -1.33 11.36
CA ARG A 139 -4.23 -1.94 10.15
C ARG A 139 -3.24 -1.76 9.02
N PHE A 140 -3.14 -2.79 8.19
CA PHE A 140 -2.40 -2.78 6.94
C PHE A 140 -3.39 -2.85 5.79
N PHE A 141 -3.19 -2.01 4.79
CA PHE A 141 -3.94 -2.05 3.54
C PHE A 141 -3.23 -3.00 2.59
N ASP A 142 -3.98 -3.92 1.98
CA ASP A 142 -3.44 -4.83 0.97
C ASP A 142 -3.74 -4.24 -0.43
N PHE A 143 -2.69 -4.03 -1.22
CA PHE A 143 -2.76 -3.57 -2.59
C PHE A 143 -1.95 -4.50 -3.48
N ARG A 144 -2.64 -5.23 -4.36
CA ARG A 144 -2.00 -6.13 -5.32
C ARG A 144 -1.94 -5.47 -6.70
N VAL A 145 -0.78 -5.58 -7.33
CA VAL A 145 -0.53 -5.00 -8.66
C VAL A 145 0.17 -5.98 -9.58
N PRO A 146 -0.10 -5.93 -10.90
CA PRO A 146 0.69 -6.66 -11.87
C PRO A 146 2.11 -6.11 -11.90
N GLY A 147 3.11 -6.98 -11.83
CA GLY A 147 4.50 -6.56 -11.75
C GLY A 147 5.30 -7.32 -10.70
N GLY A 148 6.48 -6.79 -10.43
CA GLY A 148 7.39 -7.33 -9.43
C GLY A 148 8.81 -6.81 -9.60
N PHE A 149 9.74 -7.44 -8.89
CA PHE A 149 11.15 -7.15 -9.01
C PHE A 149 11.74 -8.00 -10.14
N LYS A 150 12.34 -7.35 -11.14
CA LYS A 150 13.12 -8.02 -12.19
C LYS A 150 14.55 -8.25 -11.71
N ASP A 151 15.19 -9.32 -12.19
CA ASP A 151 16.59 -9.61 -11.88
C ASP A 151 17.58 -8.66 -12.57
N ASP A 152 17.17 -8.05 -13.70
CA ASP A 152 18.09 -7.30 -14.56
C ASP A 152 18.34 -5.84 -14.13
N ASN A 153 17.70 -5.36 -13.06
CA ASN A 153 17.76 -3.95 -12.63
C ASN A 153 18.11 -3.80 -11.14
N TRP A 154 19.23 -4.42 -10.73
CA TRP A 154 19.78 -4.28 -9.39
C TRP A 154 20.91 -3.26 -9.41
N THR A 155 20.84 -2.27 -8.51
CA THR A 155 21.92 -1.33 -8.28
C THR A 155 22.53 -1.60 -6.91
N PHE A 156 23.81 -1.93 -6.90
CA PHE A 156 24.59 -2.11 -5.68
C PHE A 156 25.15 -0.77 -5.25
N VAL A 157 24.81 -0.35 -4.04
CA VAL A 157 25.21 0.94 -3.48
C VAL A 157 26.10 0.67 -2.27
N VAL A 158 27.08 1.53 -2.05
CA VAL A 158 27.91 1.51 -0.84
C VAL A 158 27.92 2.92 -0.25
N SER A 159 27.62 3.01 1.04
CA SER A 159 27.90 4.20 1.84
C SER A 159 29.18 3.94 2.61
N ASN A 160 30.26 4.62 2.23
CA ASN A 160 31.55 4.46 2.88
C ASN A 160 32.26 5.80 3.08
N GLU A 161 33.18 5.80 4.04
CA GLU A 161 34.14 6.88 4.23
C GLU A 161 35.55 6.32 4.05
N GLN A 162 36.35 7.03 3.25
CA GLN A 162 37.71 6.62 2.89
C GLN A 162 38.72 7.68 3.29
N PHE A 163 39.83 7.24 3.86
CA PHE A 163 41.02 8.06 4.08
C PHE A 163 42.08 7.73 3.04
N THR A 164 42.74 8.75 2.49
CA THR A 164 43.88 8.56 1.58
C THR A 164 45.17 8.99 2.29
N THR A 165 46.16 8.11 2.34
CA THR A 165 47.46 8.38 2.96
C THR A 165 48.30 9.34 2.11
N ASN A 166 49.39 9.87 2.68
CA ASN A 166 50.35 10.69 1.95
C ASN A 166 51.04 9.94 0.81
N ASP A 167 51.10 8.60 0.89
CA ASP A 167 51.64 7.72 -0.15
C ASP A 167 50.57 7.29 -1.17
N ASN A 168 49.37 7.90 -1.12
CA ASN A 168 48.24 7.65 -2.02
C ASN A 168 47.59 6.26 -1.88
N ASP A 169 47.75 5.62 -0.71
CA ASP A 169 46.99 4.42 -0.36
C ASP A 169 45.61 4.80 0.17
N LYS A 170 44.58 4.05 -0.21
CA LYS A 170 43.20 4.22 0.28
C LYS A 170 42.91 3.24 1.40
N ILE A 171 42.35 3.74 2.50
CA ILE A 171 41.92 2.96 3.65
C ILE A 171 40.43 3.26 3.88
N ASP A 172 39.57 2.24 3.85
CA ASP A 172 38.17 2.37 4.26
C ASP A 172 38.08 2.50 5.78
N LEU A 173 37.44 3.57 6.26
CA LEU A 173 37.18 3.80 7.69
C LEU A 173 35.91 3.10 8.14
N TYR A 174 34.87 3.18 7.30
CA TYR A 174 33.66 2.37 7.40
C TYR A 174 33.09 2.16 6.01
N GLY A 175 32.30 1.10 5.83
CA GLY A 175 31.53 0.86 4.63
C GLY A 175 30.30 0.03 4.96
N GLN A 176 29.15 0.44 4.42
CA GLN A 176 27.91 -0.29 4.52
C GLN A 176 27.31 -0.45 3.13
N GLU A 177 27.08 -1.70 2.75
CA GLU A 177 26.43 -2.06 1.50
C GLU A 177 24.92 -1.87 1.59
N SER A 178 24.32 -1.47 0.48
CA SER A 178 22.90 -1.54 0.25
C SER A 178 22.60 -1.98 -1.18
N THR A 179 21.36 -2.40 -1.42
CA THR A 179 20.92 -2.82 -2.73
C THR A 179 19.60 -2.14 -3.03
N VAL A 180 19.58 -1.42 -4.14
CA VAL A 180 18.37 -0.83 -4.71
C VAL A 180 17.87 -1.76 -5.80
N LYS A 181 16.61 -2.17 -5.71
CA LYS A 181 15.92 -3.00 -6.69
C LYS A 181 14.88 -2.17 -7.42
N ALA A 182 14.83 -2.28 -8.73
CA ALA A 182 13.75 -1.68 -9.50
C ALA A 182 12.48 -2.55 -9.42
N LEU A 183 11.45 -2.01 -8.78
CA LEU A 183 10.09 -2.52 -8.87
C LEU A 183 9.50 -2.09 -10.21
N THR A 184 9.04 -3.04 -11.02
CA THR A 184 8.33 -2.77 -12.28
C THR A 184 6.84 -3.13 -12.13
N ILE A 185 5.95 -2.23 -12.52
CA ILE A 185 4.49 -2.39 -12.42
C ILE A 185 3.85 -2.25 -13.81
N GLY A 186 2.86 -3.09 -14.09
CA GLY A 186 2.08 -3.09 -15.34
C GLY A 186 2.37 -4.26 -16.28
N ASN A 187 3.41 -5.07 -16.04
CA ASN A 187 3.83 -6.15 -16.96
C ASN A 187 3.88 -5.69 -18.42
N SER A 188 3.58 -6.56 -19.39
CA SER A 188 3.56 -6.22 -20.82
C SER A 188 2.27 -5.51 -21.27
N GLU A 189 1.23 -5.48 -20.45
CA GLU A 189 -0.07 -4.86 -20.79
C GLU A 189 -0.17 -3.39 -20.33
N GLY A 190 0.75 -2.97 -19.47
CA GLY A 190 0.72 -1.72 -18.75
C GLY A 190 -0.39 -1.66 -17.71
N CYS A 191 -0.36 -0.61 -16.90
CA CYS A 191 -1.44 -0.26 -16.00
C CYS A 191 -1.78 1.24 -16.10
N PRO A 192 -2.97 1.64 -15.64
CA PRO A 192 -3.37 3.03 -15.68
C PRO A 192 -2.54 3.91 -14.72
N VAL A 193 -2.49 5.21 -14.99
CA VAL A 193 -1.70 6.18 -14.21
C VAL A 193 -2.06 6.23 -12.71
N TRP A 194 -3.29 5.91 -12.33
CA TRP A 194 -3.71 5.95 -10.93
C TRP A 194 -3.08 4.85 -10.07
N PHE A 195 -2.57 3.75 -10.68
CA PHE A 195 -1.73 2.79 -9.95
C PHE A 195 -0.46 3.46 -9.46
N ALA A 196 0.21 4.22 -10.32
CA ALA A 196 1.41 4.97 -9.97
C ALA A 196 1.15 6.06 -8.93
N ASP A 197 -0.01 6.74 -8.99
CA ASP A 197 -0.40 7.72 -7.96
C ASP A 197 -0.54 7.06 -6.57
N LEU A 198 -1.21 5.91 -6.49
CA LEU A 198 -1.33 5.18 -5.23
C LEU A 198 0.03 4.66 -4.75
N ILE A 199 0.87 4.17 -5.65
CA ILE A 199 2.23 3.71 -5.33
C ILE A 199 3.10 4.86 -4.82
N ASN A 200 3.05 6.01 -5.48
CA ASN A 200 3.76 7.19 -5.01
C ASN A 200 3.30 7.62 -3.61
N ARG A 201 2.00 7.46 -3.32
CA ARG A 201 1.42 7.78 -2.01
C ARG A 201 1.78 6.74 -0.94
N LEU A 202 1.71 5.45 -1.24
CA LEU A 202 1.99 4.37 -0.28
C LEU A 202 3.47 4.32 0.09
N LEU A 203 4.38 4.67 -0.84
CA LEU A 203 5.82 4.70 -0.57
C LEU A 203 6.26 5.82 0.38
N CYS A 204 5.35 6.74 0.71
CA CYS A 204 5.55 7.72 1.78
C CYS A 204 5.14 7.18 3.17
N CYS A 205 4.59 5.98 3.26
CA CYS A 205 4.25 5.36 4.55
C CYS A 205 5.51 4.88 5.30
N ASN A 206 5.44 4.83 6.63
CA ASN A 206 6.55 4.33 7.44
C ASN A 206 6.83 2.84 7.20
N TYR A 207 5.78 2.05 6.96
CA TYR A 207 5.87 0.62 6.75
C TYR A 207 5.27 0.28 5.39
N VAL A 208 6.13 -0.17 4.48
CA VAL A 208 5.73 -0.72 3.19
C VAL A 208 6.41 -2.06 3.01
N TYR A 209 5.60 -3.10 2.90
CA TYR A 209 6.04 -4.46 2.68
C TYR A 209 5.62 -4.87 1.28
N ILE A 210 6.55 -5.45 0.52
CA ILE A 210 6.27 -6.07 -0.78
C ILE A 210 6.66 -7.53 -0.62
N GLU A 211 5.70 -8.43 -0.80
CA GLU A 211 5.89 -9.86 -0.53
C GLU A 211 6.51 -10.13 0.86
N LYS A 212 5.97 -9.44 1.89
CA LYS A 212 6.39 -9.52 3.31
C LYS A 212 7.80 -9.01 3.60
N VAL A 213 8.49 -8.42 2.63
CA VAL A 213 9.81 -7.80 2.83
C VAL A 213 9.65 -6.29 2.88
N ARG A 214 10.23 -5.63 3.89
CA ARG A 214 10.14 -4.18 4.04
C ARG A 214 11.03 -3.46 3.02
N TYR A 215 10.45 -2.46 2.36
CA TYR A 215 11.15 -1.58 1.43
C TYR A 215 10.93 -0.13 1.80
N SER A 216 11.89 0.72 1.42
CA SER A 216 11.76 2.16 1.43
C SER A 216 12.18 2.72 0.08
N ARG A 217 11.64 3.88 -0.26
CA ARG A 217 12.13 4.67 -1.39
C ARG A 217 13.61 4.99 -1.21
N ASN A 218 14.36 4.94 -2.30
CA ASN A 218 15.72 5.46 -2.31
C ASN A 218 15.67 6.98 -2.50
N GLU A 219 16.12 7.75 -1.49
CA GLU A 219 16.15 9.22 -1.54
C GLU A 219 14.84 9.86 -2.03
N SER A 220 14.90 10.71 -3.05
CA SER A 220 13.76 11.42 -3.66
C SER A 220 13.26 10.75 -4.94
N ASP A 221 13.56 9.47 -5.15
CA ASP A 221 13.20 8.73 -6.36
C ASP A 221 11.68 8.65 -6.55
N VAL A 222 11.18 8.83 -7.77
CA VAL A 222 9.74 8.83 -8.08
C VAL A 222 9.41 7.78 -9.13
N PRO A 223 8.16 7.27 -9.20
CA PRO A 223 7.82 6.29 -10.23
C PRO A 223 8.05 6.85 -11.64
N GLU A 224 8.96 6.24 -12.39
CA GLU A 224 9.25 6.57 -13.77
C GLU A 224 8.19 5.97 -14.68
N MET A 225 7.58 6.78 -15.54
CA MET A 225 6.51 6.37 -16.44
C MET A 225 7.06 6.08 -17.84
N ASN A 226 6.91 4.84 -18.30
CA ASN A 226 7.27 4.40 -19.64
C ASN A 226 6.02 4.09 -20.47
N ILE A 227 6.02 4.54 -21.72
CA ILE A 227 4.92 4.32 -22.67
C ILE A 227 5.25 3.07 -23.49
N GLU A 228 4.47 2.02 -23.33
CA GLU A 228 4.64 0.77 -24.11
C GLU A 228 3.77 0.78 -25.38
N ILE A 229 2.55 1.32 -25.30
CA ILE A 229 1.57 1.32 -26.40
C ILE A 229 1.11 2.75 -26.68
N GLU A 230 1.44 3.26 -27.87
CA GLU A 230 1.05 4.61 -28.29
C GLU A 230 -0.47 4.73 -28.44
N GLY A 231 -1.06 5.77 -27.84
CA GLY A 231 -2.51 6.04 -27.93
C GLY A 231 -3.40 5.28 -26.93
N GLN A 232 -2.84 4.36 -26.13
CA GLN A 232 -3.52 3.71 -25.02
C GLN A 232 -3.08 4.32 -23.68
N ARG A 233 -4.02 4.48 -22.75
CA ARG A 233 -3.76 5.00 -21.39
C ARG A 233 -3.25 3.90 -20.45
N SER A 234 -2.25 3.15 -20.89
CA SER A 234 -1.62 2.04 -20.17
C SER A 234 -0.10 2.24 -20.20
N TYR A 235 0.53 2.18 -19.03
CA TYR A 235 1.94 2.54 -18.85
C TYR A 235 2.65 1.49 -17.99
N ILE A 236 3.96 1.36 -18.20
CA ILE A 236 4.83 0.57 -17.32
C ILE A 236 5.52 1.54 -16.39
N PHE A 237 5.44 1.28 -15.08
CA PHE A 237 6.08 2.12 -14.08
C PHE A 237 7.28 1.41 -13.47
N THR A 238 8.37 2.14 -13.25
CA THR A 238 9.56 1.65 -12.57
C THR A 238 9.86 2.52 -11.36
N GLN A 239 10.18 1.91 -10.21
CA GLN A 239 10.59 2.62 -8.99
C GLN A 239 11.76 1.90 -8.32
N GLY A 240 12.84 2.63 -8.02
CA GLY A 240 13.95 2.14 -7.22
C GLY A 240 13.59 2.06 -5.75
N LEU A 241 13.67 0.85 -5.19
CA LEU A 241 13.37 0.58 -3.78
C LEU A 241 14.56 -0.07 -3.09
N GLN A 242 14.91 0.43 -1.91
CA GLN A 242 15.92 -0.16 -1.06
C GLN A 242 15.26 -1.06 -0.01
N LYS A 243 15.80 -2.27 0.16
CA LYS A 243 15.34 -3.17 1.22
C LYS A 243 15.79 -2.66 2.59
N VAL A 244 14.89 -2.68 3.56
CA VAL A 244 15.19 -2.35 4.96
C VAL A 244 15.55 -3.64 5.70
N PHE A 245 16.79 -3.72 6.22
CA PHE A 245 17.32 -4.92 6.88
C PHE A 245 17.45 -4.79 8.41
N ASN A 246 17.93 -3.64 8.88
CA ASN A 246 18.48 -3.51 10.24
C ASN A 246 17.62 -2.63 11.15
N LEU A 247 16.39 -2.30 10.76
CA LEU A 247 15.47 -1.61 11.66
C LEU A 247 14.89 -2.60 12.69
N ASP A 248 14.50 -2.06 13.85
CA ASP A 248 13.99 -2.78 15.03
C ASP A 248 13.28 -4.12 14.71
N PRO A 249 13.89 -5.27 15.05
CA PRO A 249 13.36 -6.58 14.71
C PRO A 249 12.03 -6.88 15.42
N VAL A 250 11.77 -6.27 16.57
CA VAL A 250 10.52 -6.46 17.33
C VAL A 250 9.35 -5.83 16.58
N ILE A 251 9.57 -4.64 16.01
CA ILE A 251 8.57 -3.98 15.17
C ILE A 251 8.30 -4.79 13.90
N GLU A 252 9.35 -5.29 13.25
CA GLU A 252 9.21 -6.11 12.04
C GLU A 252 8.41 -7.40 12.32
N GLU A 253 8.73 -8.11 13.39
CA GLU A 253 8.01 -9.32 13.78
C GLU A 253 6.54 -9.02 14.10
N ARG A 254 6.27 -7.97 14.88
CA ARG A 254 4.90 -7.53 15.19
C ARG A 254 4.11 -7.21 13.93
N ASN A 255 4.68 -6.43 13.02
CA ASN A 255 4.03 -6.07 11.76
C ASN A 255 3.75 -7.32 10.90
N LEU A 256 4.72 -8.24 10.80
CA LEU A 256 4.55 -9.50 10.10
C LEU A 256 3.44 -10.36 10.72
N LEU A 257 3.29 -10.38 12.04
CA LEU A 257 2.20 -11.10 12.71
C LEU A 257 0.83 -10.47 12.40
N ILE A 258 0.72 -9.14 12.41
CA ILE A 258 -0.50 -8.41 12.04
C ILE A 258 -0.87 -8.72 10.58
N MET A 259 0.10 -8.65 9.66
CA MET A 259 -0.09 -8.94 8.23
C MET A 259 -0.39 -10.41 7.96
N ARG A 260 0.19 -11.34 8.74
CA ARG A 260 -0.13 -12.79 8.71
C ARG A 260 -1.45 -13.12 9.39
N ARG A 261 -2.05 -12.15 10.08
CA ARG A 261 -3.40 -12.25 10.66
C ARG A 261 -3.47 -13.33 11.74
N VAL A 262 -2.36 -13.58 12.42
CA VAL A 262 -2.32 -14.46 13.58
C VAL A 262 -3.07 -13.74 14.70
N PRO A 263 -4.19 -14.26 15.21
CA PRO A 263 -4.84 -13.64 16.36
C PRO A 263 -3.83 -13.60 17.51
N PRO A 264 -3.78 -12.51 18.30
CA PRO A 264 -2.90 -12.47 19.46
C PRO A 264 -3.25 -13.67 20.34
N THR A 265 -2.30 -14.59 20.50
CA THR A 265 -2.47 -15.72 21.40
C THR A 265 -2.74 -15.15 22.79
N LEU A 266 -3.80 -15.64 23.43
CA LEU A 266 -4.25 -15.21 24.77
C LEU A 266 -3.20 -15.43 25.88
N GLU A 267 -2.02 -15.95 25.55
CA GLU A 267 -0.87 -16.11 26.45
C GLU A 267 0.04 -14.86 26.51
N GLY A 268 -0.24 -13.81 25.75
CA GLY A 268 0.53 -12.56 25.75
C GLY A 268 -0.14 -11.40 26.48
N LYS A 269 -0.69 -11.58 27.69
CA LYS A 269 -1.17 -10.47 28.56
C LYS A 269 -0.04 -9.65 29.21
N GLU A 270 1.16 -9.69 28.64
CA GLU A 270 2.31 -8.86 29.03
C GLU A 270 2.80 -8.00 27.85
N TYR A 271 1.91 -7.24 27.23
CA TYR A 271 2.30 -5.98 26.58
C TYR A 271 1.32 -4.90 27.02
N ARG A 272 1.33 -4.67 28.34
CA ARG A 272 0.72 -3.48 28.93
C ARG A 272 1.57 -2.27 28.56
N GLU A 273 0.88 -1.24 28.10
CA GLU A 273 1.17 0.17 28.39
C GLU A 273 2.67 0.56 28.33
N ASN A 274 3.21 0.66 27.12
CA ASN A 274 4.11 1.79 26.88
C ASN A 274 3.26 2.86 26.21
N THR A 275 2.60 3.65 27.06
CA THR A 275 2.45 5.08 26.83
C THR A 275 3.80 5.54 26.28
N ILE A 276 3.86 5.92 25.02
CA ILE A 276 4.97 6.72 24.53
C ILE A 276 4.75 8.07 25.21
N ASP A 277 5.31 8.21 26.42
CA ASP A 277 5.54 9.51 27.00
C ASP A 277 6.39 10.29 25.98
N ASN A 278 5.86 11.44 25.60
CA ASN A 278 6.47 12.40 24.67
C ASN A 278 7.71 13.06 25.31
N GLU A 279 8.70 12.32 25.78
CA GLU A 279 9.94 12.86 26.34
C GLU A 279 11.10 11.87 26.14
N GLU A 280 11.60 11.71 24.92
CA GLU A 280 13.03 11.39 24.63
C GLU A 280 13.27 11.28 23.11
N PHE A 281 13.09 12.39 22.39
CA PHE A 281 13.86 12.64 21.16
C PHE A 281 14.89 13.72 21.47
N ASN A 282 15.88 13.35 22.27
CA ASN A 282 17.11 14.13 22.41
C ASN A 282 18.30 13.25 22.00
N LEU A 283 18.96 13.69 20.92
CA LEU A 283 20.36 13.47 20.57
C LEU A 283 20.76 12.03 20.22
N ILE A 284 21.06 11.81 18.93
CA ILE A 284 22.47 11.67 18.50
C ILE A 284 22.65 12.52 17.23
N VAL A 285 23.69 13.34 17.27
CA VAL A 285 24.20 14.26 16.23
C VAL A 285 24.77 13.48 15.05
#